data_AF-A0AAJ2Q5S2-F1
#
_entry.id   AF-A0AAJ2Q5S2-F1
#
_cell.length_a   1.000
_cell.length_b   1.000
_cell.length_c   1.000
_cell.angle_alpha   90.00
_cell.angle_beta   90.00
_cell.angle_gamma   90.00
#
_symmetry.space_group_name_H-M   'P 1'
#
loop_
_entity.id
_entity.type
_entity.pdbx_description
1 polymer ?
#
loop_
_entity_poly.entity_id
_entity_poly.type
_entity_poly.pdbx_seq_one_letter_code
_entity_poly.pdbx_strand_id
1 'polypeptide(L)'
;MSTSETPSFVRLRVEMVLEISDADALTGTALESIAADFTAPGSTPADESPEERTHAEEAVREDAAEALASLIDPFDLVGQVPGVALAQASWSSETIDYDPDAEDWAAGEDGDQEYYGIEDNETDDEEGGGRTER
;
A
#
# COMPACT_ATOMS: atom_id res chain seq x y z
N MET A 1 -31.62 -18.48 -6.32
CA MET A 1 -30.71 -17.91 -5.31
C MET A 1 -29.32 -18.02 -5.90
N SER A 2 -28.73 -16.92 -6.34
CA SER A 2 -27.36 -16.92 -6.83
C SER A 2 -26.44 -17.17 -5.64
N THR A 3 -25.57 -18.16 -5.78
CA THR A 3 -24.45 -18.46 -4.88
C THR A 3 -23.71 -17.17 -4.55
N SER A 4 -23.41 -16.92 -3.26
CA SER A 4 -22.51 -15.82 -2.86
C SER A 4 -21.21 -15.94 -3.65
N GLU A 5 -21.04 -15.07 -4.64
CA GLU A 5 -19.77 -14.90 -5.32
C GLU A 5 -18.79 -14.39 -4.27
N THR A 6 -17.79 -15.21 -3.92
CA THR A 6 -16.72 -14.79 -3.03
C THR A 6 -16.02 -13.58 -3.65
N PRO A 7 -15.83 -12.48 -2.91
CA PRO A 7 -15.15 -11.30 -3.45
C PRO A 7 -13.76 -11.69 -3.97
N SER A 8 -13.47 -11.29 -5.21
CA SER A 8 -12.14 -11.47 -5.80
C SER A 8 -11.26 -10.30 -5.36
N PHE A 9 -10.17 -10.58 -4.66
CA PHE A 9 -9.21 -9.56 -4.20
C PHE A 9 -7.98 -9.52 -5.11
N VAL A 10 -7.54 -8.31 -5.45
CA VAL A 10 -6.32 -8.06 -6.26
C VAL A 10 -5.38 -7.17 -5.46
N ARG A 11 -4.10 -7.54 -5.37
CA ARG A 11 -3.05 -6.69 -4.78
C ARG A 11 -2.40 -5.87 -5.88
N LEU A 12 -2.59 -4.56 -5.85
CA LEU A 12 -1.90 -3.61 -6.71
C LEU A 12 -0.56 -3.19 -6.08
N ARG A 13 0.52 -3.18 -6.86
CA ARG A 13 1.82 -2.58 -6.47
C ARG A 13 2.00 -1.30 -7.28
N VAL A 14 2.31 -0.19 -6.61
CA VAL A 14 2.50 1.11 -7.24
C VAL A 14 3.76 1.73 -6.67
N GLU A 15 4.58 2.29 -7.55
CA GLU A 15 5.71 3.14 -7.23
C GLU A 15 5.43 4.50 -7.86
N MET A 16 5.57 5.58 -7.08
CA MET A 16 5.22 6.93 -7.52
C MET A 16 6.34 7.89 -7.13
N VAL A 17 6.80 8.67 -8.11
CA VAL A 17 7.71 9.80 -7.90
C VAL A 17 6.97 11.07 -8.26
N LEU A 18 7.02 12.05 -7.37
CA LEU A 18 6.34 13.34 -7.54
C LEU A 18 7.35 14.47 -7.34
N GLU A 19 7.31 15.47 -8.22
CA GLU A 19 8.08 16.70 -8.05
C GLU A 19 7.31 17.67 -7.13
N ILE A 20 7.98 18.18 -6.10
CA ILE A 20 7.43 19.22 -5.23
C ILE A 20 7.89 20.58 -5.74
N SER A 21 7.00 21.28 -6.44
CA SER A 21 7.31 22.61 -7.00
C SER A 21 7.23 23.75 -5.97
N ASP A 22 6.48 23.56 -4.87
CA ASP A 22 6.31 24.55 -3.80
C ASP A 22 6.09 23.85 -2.45
N ALA A 23 7.17 23.71 -1.68
CA ALA A 23 7.16 23.01 -0.40
C ALA A 23 6.38 23.77 0.69
N ASP A 24 6.48 25.10 0.72
CA ASP A 24 5.77 25.92 1.71
C ASP A 24 4.25 25.83 1.51
N ALA A 25 3.78 25.88 0.26
CA ALA A 25 2.36 25.69 -0.05
C ALA A 25 1.87 24.27 0.33
N LEU A 26 2.70 23.25 0.08
CA LEU A 26 2.38 21.86 0.44
C LEU A 26 2.23 21.70 1.97
N THR A 27 3.24 22.13 2.73
CA THR A 27 3.20 22.09 4.20
C THR A 27 2.04 22.91 4.77
N GLY A 28 1.77 24.09 4.22
CA GLY A 28 0.62 24.91 4.62
C GLY A 28 -0.70 24.16 4.44
N THR A 29 -0.89 23.51 3.28
CA THR A 29 -2.10 22.72 2.97
C THR A 29 -2.23 21.52 3.91
N ALA A 30 -1.13 20.81 4.19
CA ALA A 30 -1.10 19.68 5.12
C ALA A 30 -1.55 20.09 6.53
N LEU A 31 -1.03 21.22 7.04
CA LEU A 31 -1.41 21.75 8.34
C LEU A 31 -2.89 22.15 8.41
N GLU A 32 -3.43 22.74 7.34
CA GLU A 32 -4.86 23.06 7.26
C GLU A 32 -5.71 21.79 7.25
N SER A 33 -5.29 20.74 6.54
CA SER A 33 -5.99 19.44 6.50
C SER A 33 -6.02 18.79 7.89
N ILE A 34 -4.86 18.64 8.54
CA ILE A 34 -4.75 18.08 9.90
C ILE A 34 -5.62 18.87 10.88
N ALA A 35 -5.65 20.20 10.75
CA ALA A 35 -6.51 21.03 11.58
C ALA A 35 -8.01 20.79 11.31
N ALA A 36 -8.39 20.58 10.05
CA ALA A 36 -9.78 20.34 9.64
C ALA A 36 -10.29 18.98 10.14
N ASP A 37 -9.50 17.91 10.00
CA ASP A 37 -9.84 16.56 10.47
C ASP A 37 -10.19 16.51 11.96
N PHE A 38 -9.39 17.22 12.77
CA PHE A 38 -9.62 17.33 14.21
C PHE A 38 -10.91 18.06 14.59
N THR A 39 -11.44 18.90 13.69
CA THR A 39 -12.66 19.68 13.91
C THR A 39 -13.89 19.09 13.23
N ALA A 40 -13.73 18.02 12.46
CA ALA A 40 -14.81 17.43 11.69
C ALA A 40 -15.86 16.77 12.61
N PRO A 41 -17.17 16.97 12.34
CA PRO A 41 -18.23 16.38 13.13
C PRO A 41 -18.29 14.86 12.90
N GLY A 42 -17.91 14.08 13.91
CA GLY A 42 -17.89 12.62 13.84
C GLY A 42 -16.51 12.01 14.14
N SER A 43 -15.44 12.82 14.09
CA SER A 43 -14.13 12.47 14.62
C SER A 43 -14.29 12.24 16.12
N THR A 44 -14.14 10.98 16.54
CA THR A 44 -14.34 10.62 17.95
C THR A 44 -13.06 10.99 18.68
N PRO A 45 -13.09 11.75 19.79
CA PRO A 45 -11.88 12.12 20.56
C PRO A 45 -11.13 10.92 21.21
N ALA A 46 -11.53 9.69 20.88
CA ALA A 46 -10.87 8.45 21.26
C ALA A 46 -9.94 7.89 20.17
N ASP A 47 -10.01 8.40 18.93
CA ASP A 47 -9.20 7.93 17.79
C ASP A 47 -7.96 8.80 17.56
N GLU A 48 -8.00 10.08 17.96
CA GLU A 48 -6.87 11.01 17.83
C GLU A 48 -6.76 11.93 19.05
N SER A 49 -5.66 11.78 19.77
CA SER A 49 -5.27 12.60 20.91
C SER A 49 -4.59 13.92 20.46
N PRO A 50 -4.61 14.98 21.29
CA PRO A 50 -3.91 16.23 20.98
C PRO A 50 -2.38 16.06 20.82
N GLU A 51 -1.81 15.00 21.40
CA GLU A 51 -0.41 14.62 21.21
C GLU A 51 -0.15 14.04 19.82
N GLU A 52 -1.04 13.17 19.31
CA GLU A 52 -0.97 12.66 17.93
C GLU A 52 -1.07 13.78 16.91
N ARG A 53 -1.98 14.73 17.13
CA ARG A 53 -2.07 15.94 16.30
C ARG A 53 -0.77 16.73 16.30
N THR A 54 -0.19 16.98 17.47
CA THR A 54 1.06 17.74 17.59
C THR A 54 2.19 17.04 16.82
N HIS A 55 2.29 15.73 16.96
CA HIS A 55 3.27 14.93 16.24
C HIS A 55 3.07 14.97 14.73
N ALA A 56 1.83 14.83 14.25
CA ALA A 56 1.52 14.94 12.82
C ALA A 56 1.88 16.33 12.27
N GLU A 57 1.52 17.39 12.99
CA GLU A 57 1.87 18.76 12.60
C GLU A 57 3.39 19.03 12.63
N GLU A 58 4.15 18.41 13.54
CA GLU A 58 5.61 18.49 13.55
C GLU A 58 6.21 17.75 12.34
N ALA A 59 5.76 16.52 12.06
CA ALA A 59 6.25 15.72 10.93
C ALA A 59 6.12 16.46 9.59
N VAL A 60 4.95 17.03 9.29
CA VAL A 60 4.73 17.75 8.02
C VAL A 60 5.50 19.07 7.90
N ARG A 61 5.97 19.64 9.03
CA ARG A 61 6.85 20.82 9.03
C ARG A 61 8.31 20.46 8.82
N GLU A 62 8.70 19.25 9.23
CA GLU A 62 10.07 18.75 9.13
C GLU A 62 10.35 18.11 7.78
N ASP A 63 9.37 17.44 7.17
CA ASP A 63 9.54 16.70 5.92
C ASP A 63 8.38 16.93 4.94
N ALA A 64 8.73 17.30 3.70
CA ALA A 64 7.78 17.50 2.62
C ALA A 64 7.17 16.18 2.13
N ALA A 65 7.87 15.05 2.30
CA ALA A 65 7.34 13.72 2.03
C ALA A 65 6.18 13.40 2.99
N GLU A 66 6.34 13.69 4.29
CA GLU A 66 5.29 13.51 5.29
C GLU A 66 4.08 14.43 5.01
N ALA A 67 4.33 15.69 4.61
CA ALA A 67 3.28 16.60 4.19
C ALA A 67 2.47 16.02 3.00
N LEU A 68 3.14 15.46 2.00
CA LEU A 68 2.50 14.81 0.87
C LEU A 68 1.67 13.58 1.30
N ALA A 69 2.24 12.72 2.14
CA ALA A 69 1.56 11.51 2.62
C ALA A 69 0.31 11.83 3.44
N SER A 70 0.31 12.91 4.22
CA SER A 70 -0.86 13.34 4.98
C SER A 70 -2.04 13.82 4.12
N LEU A 71 -1.77 14.26 2.88
CA LEU A 71 -2.77 14.89 2.01
C LEU A 71 -3.44 13.93 1.03
N ILE A 72 -2.84 12.78 0.79
CA ILE A 72 -3.34 11.84 -0.20
C ILE A 72 -4.14 10.76 0.52
N ASP A 73 -5.42 10.68 0.17
CA ASP A 73 -6.28 9.57 0.55
C ASP A 73 -6.22 8.46 -0.53
N PRO A 74 -5.73 7.25 -0.20
CA PRO A 74 -5.71 6.13 -1.14
C PRO A 74 -7.11 5.69 -1.58
N PHE A 75 -8.16 5.92 -0.78
CA PHE A 75 -9.54 5.63 -1.16
C PHE A 75 -9.99 6.54 -2.30
N ASP A 76 -9.69 7.84 -2.23
CA ASP A 76 -10.00 8.79 -3.30
C ASP A 76 -9.17 8.50 -4.57
N LEU A 77 -7.93 8.02 -4.43
CA LEU A 77 -7.06 7.69 -5.55
C LEU A 77 -7.64 6.57 -6.44
N VAL A 78 -8.21 5.51 -5.84
CA VAL A 78 -8.79 4.38 -6.58
C VAL A 78 -10.32 4.44 -6.70
N GLY A 79 -10.98 5.32 -5.95
CA GLY A 79 -12.44 5.38 -5.81
C GLY A 79 -13.19 5.71 -7.10
N GLN A 80 -12.51 6.25 -8.11
CA GLN A 80 -13.08 6.54 -9.43
C GLN A 80 -13.07 5.34 -10.38
N VAL A 81 -12.44 4.21 -10.01
CA VAL A 81 -12.38 3.00 -10.85
C VAL A 81 -13.66 2.18 -10.71
N PRO A 82 -14.44 1.97 -11.79
CA PRO A 82 -15.71 1.25 -11.71
C PRO A 82 -15.55 -0.18 -11.20
N GLY A 83 -16.36 -0.57 -10.22
CA GLY A 83 -16.37 -1.92 -9.65
C GLY A 83 -15.22 -2.22 -8.68
N VAL A 84 -14.42 -1.21 -8.30
CA VAL A 84 -13.34 -1.34 -7.32
C VAL A 84 -13.76 -0.68 -6.00
N ALA A 85 -13.51 -1.39 -4.90
CA ALA A 85 -13.58 -0.84 -3.56
C ALA A 85 -12.26 -1.16 -2.86
N LEU A 86 -11.59 -0.16 -2.30
CA LEU A 86 -10.35 -0.36 -1.58
C LEU A 86 -10.64 -1.10 -0.27
N ALA A 87 -10.00 -2.26 -0.09
CA ALA A 87 -10.12 -3.04 1.15
C ALA A 87 -9.03 -2.68 2.18
N GLN A 88 -7.82 -2.35 1.70
CA GLN A 88 -6.67 -2.01 2.51
C GLN A 88 -5.69 -1.22 1.64
N ALA A 89 -5.07 -0.20 2.23
CA ALA A 89 -3.88 0.45 1.68
C ALA A 89 -2.84 0.61 2.78
N SER A 90 -1.58 0.54 2.39
CA SER A 90 -0.42 0.87 3.22
C SER A 90 0.64 1.42 2.29
N TRP A 91 1.26 2.51 2.69
CA TRP A 91 2.28 3.20 1.92
C TRP A 91 3.18 4.01 2.84
N SER A 92 4.32 4.42 2.32
CA SER A 92 5.27 5.32 2.95
C SER A 92 5.74 6.32 1.92
N SER A 93 6.12 7.50 2.38
CA SER A 93 6.72 8.55 1.56
C SER A 93 8.15 8.79 2.00
N GLU A 94 9.02 9.11 1.06
CA GLU A 94 10.38 9.55 1.34
C GLU A 94 10.84 10.58 0.31
N THR A 95 11.79 11.43 0.71
CA THR A 95 12.47 12.32 -0.22
C THR A 95 13.61 11.56 -0.90
N ILE A 96 13.65 11.61 -2.23
CA ILE A 96 14.69 10.96 -3.05
C ILE A 96 15.41 11.97 -3.94
N ASP A 97 16.67 11.69 -4.27
CA ASP A 97 17.39 12.35 -5.36
C ASP A 97 16.98 11.71 -6.70
N TYR A 98 15.83 12.12 -7.25
CA TYR A 98 15.31 11.55 -8.48
C TYR A 98 16.19 11.88 -9.70
N ASP A 99 16.69 10.85 -10.37
CA ASP A 99 17.40 10.93 -11.64
C ASP A 99 16.63 10.09 -12.69
N PRO A 100 15.98 10.72 -13.69
CA PRO A 100 15.21 10.00 -14.70
C PRO A 100 16.07 9.12 -15.63
N ASP A 101 17.38 9.34 -15.67
CA ASP A 101 18.31 8.55 -16.47
C ASP A 101 18.93 7.38 -15.66
N ALA A 102 18.58 7.23 -14.37
CA ALA A 102 19.09 6.15 -13.53
C ALA A 102 18.45 4.79 -13.87
N GLU A 103 19.29 3.76 -13.97
CA GLU A 103 18.90 2.40 -14.38
C GLU A 103 18.00 1.69 -13.34
N ASP A 104 18.05 2.09 -12.07
CA ASP A 104 17.33 1.47 -10.94
C ASP A 104 15.81 1.75 -10.95
N TRP A 105 15.39 2.85 -11.60
CA TRP A 105 13.98 3.30 -11.64
C TRP A 105 13.24 2.85 -12.91
N ALA A 106 13.91 2.15 -13.83
CA ALA A 106 13.29 1.64 -15.04
C ALA A 106 12.34 0.48 -14.69
N ALA A 107 11.06 0.80 -14.54
CA ALA A 107 9.99 -0.17 -14.30
C ALA A 107 10.02 -1.30 -15.35
N GLY A 108 10.63 -2.44 -15.01
CA GLY A 108 10.48 -3.68 -15.78
C GLY A 108 11.74 -4.50 -16.11
N GLU A 109 12.88 -4.36 -15.43
CA GLU A 109 13.83 -5.48 -15.38
C GLU A 109 13.53 -6.32 -14.14
N ASP A 110 12.49 -7.17 -14.26
CA ASP A 110 12.21 -8.34 -13.40
C ASP A 110 13.49 -9.21 -13.30
N GLY A 111 14.39 -8.84 -12.39
CA GLY A 111 15.31 -9.76 -11.77
C GLY A 111 14.51 -10.70 -10.87
N ASP A 112 14.74 -12.01 -11.05
CA ASP A 112 14.36 -13.08 -10.13
C ASP A 112 12.88 -13.27 -9.77
N GLN A 113 12.08 -13.67 -10.77
CA GLN A 113 11.09 -14.72 -10.48
C GLN A 113 11.82 -16.06 -10.31
N GLU A 114 12.49 -16.25 -9.17
CA GLU A 114 12.85 -17.59 -8.71
C GLU A 114 11.54 -18.28 -8.26
N TYR A 115 10.89 -18.92 -9.23
CA TYR A 115 9.82 -19.89 -9.01
C TYR A 115 10.37 -21.01 -8.12
N TYR A 116 10.15 -20.90 -6.81
CA TYR A 116 10.37 -22.01 -5.88
C TYR A 116 9.54 -23.19 -6.38
N GLY A 117 10.25 -24.24 -6.79
CA GLY A 117 9.71 -25.44 -7.38
C GLY A 117 8.55 -25.98 -6.55
N ILE A 118 7.44 -26.25 -7.24
CA ILE A 118 6.47 -27.22 -6.76
C ILE A 118 7.24 -28.53 -6.69
N GLU A 119 7.73 -28.88 -5.51
CA GLU A 119 8.30 -30.18 -5.25
C GLU A 119 7.25 -31.23 -5.63
N ASP A 120 7.71 -32.16 -6.44
CA ASP A 120 6.95 -33.19 -7.08
C ASP A 120 6.25 -33.98 -5.99
N ASN A 121 4.92 -33.90 -5.93
CA ASN A 121 4.13 -34.84 -5.14
C ASN A 121 4.24 -36.20 -5.84
N GLU A 122 5.33 -36.90 -5.55
CA GLU A 122 5.52 -38.32 -5.80
C GLU A 122 4.48 -39.06 -4.92
N THR A 123 3.26 -39.20 -5.44
CA THR A 123 2.35 -40.24 -4.98
C THR A 123 2.99 -41.57 -5.30
N ASP A 124 3.65 -42.15 -4.30
CA ASP A 124 4.07 -43.55 -4.26
C ASP A 124 2.80 -44.42 -4.24
N ASP A 125 2.29 -44.70 -5.43
CA ASP A 125 1.25 -45.68 -5.70
C ASP A 125 1.95 -46.90 -6.30
N GLU A 126 2.57 -47.74 -5.46
CA GLU A 126 3.01 -49.09 -5.83
C GLU A 126 2.12 -50.14 -5.16
N GLU A 127 0.95 -50.38 -5.77
CA GLU A 127 0.24 -51.65 -5.64
C GLU A 127 1.04 -52.79 -6.31
N GLY A 128 1.36 -53.87 -5.58
CA GLY A 128 2.08 -54.99 -6.20
C GLY A 128 2.37 -56.27 -5.38
N GLY A 129 1.33 -56.94 -4.88
CA GLY A 129 1.15 -58.43 -4.89
C GLY A 129 2.25 -59.44 -4.46
N GLY A 130 1.89 -60.26 -3.44
CA GLY A 130 2.24 -61.70 -3.28
C GLY A 130 3.64 -62.03 -2.71
N ARG A 131 3.91 -63.09 -1.94
CA ARG A 131 3.22 -64.36 -1.65
C ARG A 131 3.98 -65.09 -0.49
N THR A 132 3.23 -65.59 0.50
CA THR A 132 3.38 -66.82 1.35
C THR A 132 4.69 -67.31 2.01
N GLU A 133 4.45 -68.08 3.10
CA GLU A 133 5.25 -69.14 3.77
C GLU A 133 5.96 -68.68 5.07
N ARG A 134 5.85 -69.36 6.22
CA ARG A 134 5.39 -70.73 6.54
C ARG A 134 5.04 -70.82 8.03
#